data_AF-A0A662JUP3-F1
#
_entry.id   AF-A0A662JUP3-F1
#
_cell.length_a   1.000
_cell.length_b   1.000
_cell.length_c   1.000
_cell.angle_alpha   90.00
_cell.angle_beta   90.00
_cell.angle_gamma   90.00
#
_symmetry.space_group_name_H-M   'P 1'
#
loop_
_entity.id
_entity.type
_entity.pdbx_description
1 polymer ?
#
loop_
_entity_poly.entity_id
_entity_poly.type
_entity_poly.pdbx_seq_one_letter_code
_entity_poly.pdbx_strand_id
1 'polypeptide(L)' 'MTRKHILTSESVTEGHPDKMCDLISDAILDDALRQDKNSRVAVETST' A
#
# COMPACT_ATOMS: atom_id res chain seq x y z
N MET A 1 -31.81 -12.19 -22.32
CA MET A 1 -31.94 -11.87 -20.89
C MET A 1 -30.55 -11.62 -20.32
N THR A 2 -30.25 -10.38 -19.92
CA THR A 2 -28.98 -10.03 -19.27
C THR A 2 -28.99 -10.57 -17.84
N ARG A 3 -27.97 -11.36 -17.46
CA ARG A 3 -27.84 -11.84 -16.07
C ARG A 3 -27.53 -10.66 -15.16
N LYS A 4 -28.21 -10.57 -14.02
CA LYS A 4 -27.83 -9.64 -12.94
C LYS A 4 -26.57 -10.19 -12.27
N HIS A 5 -25.48 -9.44 -12.31
CA HIS A 5 -24.25 -9.75 -11.59
C HIS A 5 -24.24 -8.96 -10.29
N ILE A 6 -23.97 -9.64 -9.17
CA ILE A 6 -23.73 -9.00 -7.87
C ILE A 6 -22.22 -9.05 -7.63
N LEU A 7 -21.62 -7.90 -7.35
CA LEU A 7 -20.21 -7.77 -7.00
C LEU A 7 -20.11 -7.00 -5.67
N THR A 8 -19.21 -7.45 -4.81
CA THR A 8 -18.94 -6.82 -3.51
C THR A 8 -17.44 -6.55 -3.40
N SER A 9 -17.10 -5.44 -2.76
CA SER A 9 -15.73 -5.00 -2.51
C SER A 9 -15.65 -4.44 -1.10
N GLU A 10 -14.48 -4.52 -0.48
CA GLU A 10 -14.20 -3.91 0.82
C GLU A 10 -12.98 -3.00 0.75
N SER A 11 -12.79 -2.18 1.78
CA SER A 11 -11.62 -1.32 1.97
C SER A 11 -11.40 -1.13 3.47
N VAL A 12 -10.17 -0.83 3.86
CA VAL A 12 -9.79 -0.57 5.24
C VAL A 12 -9.28 0.87 5.37
N THR A 13 -9.38 1.42 6.58
CA THR A 13 -8.88 2.78 6.86
C THR A 13 -7.37 2.81 6.97
N GLU A 14 -6.78 4.00 6.92
CA GLU A 14 -5.34 4.22 7.10
C GLU A 14 -4.79 3.64 8.42
N GLY A 15 -5.61 3.59 9.48
CA GLY A 15 -5.22 3.03 10.78
C GLY A 15 -5.25 1.50 10.86
N HIS A 16 -5.68 0.79 9.81
CA HIS A 16 -5.60 -0.67 9.78
C HIS A 16 -4.13 -1.12 9.84
N PRO A 17 -3.77 -2.14 10.64
CA PRO A 17 -2.37 -2.54 10.82
C PRO A 17 -1.62 -2.78 9.50
N ASP A 18 -2.25 -3.46 8.54
CA ASP A 18 -1.65 -3.69 7.21
C ASP A 18 -1.45 -2.36 6.44
N LYS A 19 -2.41 -1.43 6.53
CA LYS A 19 -2.25 -0.11 5.90
C LYS A 19 -1.22 0.75 6.58
N MET A 20 -1.06 0.63 7.89
CA MET A 20 0.03 1.27 8.61
C MET A 20 1.39 0.72 8.14
N CYS A 21 1.50 -0.59 7.89
CA CYS A 21 2.71 -1.19 7.33
C CYS A 21 3.00 -0.66 5.92
N ASP A 22 1.99 -0.61 5.04
CA ASP A 22 2.10 -0.01 3.71
C ASP A 22 2.62 1.43 3.80
N LEU A 23 2.00 2.26 4.65
CA LEU A 23 2.36 3.68 4.81
C LEU A 23 3.80 3.87 5.29
N ILE A 24 4.27 3.02 6.22
CA ILE A 24 5.65 3.08 6.71
C ILE A 24 6.64 2.67 5.63
N SER A 25 6.36 1.56 4.92
CA SER A 25 7.21 1.10 3.82
C SER A 25 7.30 2.11 2.69
N ASP A 26 6.18 2.73 2.30
CA ASP A 26 6.12 3.76 1.27
C ASP A 26 6.83 5.05 1.69
N ALA A 27 6.71 5.46 2.96
CA ALA A 27 7.42 6.65 3.46
C ALA A 27 8.95 6.50 3.35
N ILE A 28 9.47 5.28 3.55
CA ILE A 28 10.90 4.98 3.37
C ILE A 28 11.27 5.00 1.88
N LEU A 29 10.43 4.44 1.01
CA LEU A 29 10.63 4.50 -0.44
C LEU A 29 10.67 5.95 -0.93
N ASP A 30 9.73 6.79 -0.49
CA ASP A 30 9.64 8.20 -0.85
C ASP A 30 10.92 8.95 -0.45
N ASP A 31 11.42 8.74 0.77
CA ASP A 31 12.64 9.40 1.21
C ASP A 31 13.87 8.91 0.44
N ALA A 32 13.93 7.62 0.13
CA ALA A 32 15.00 7.05 -0.67
C ALA A 32 15.01 7.62 -2.10
N LEU A 33 13.85 7.72 -2.75
CA LEU A 33 13.69 8.31 -4.09
C LEU A 33 13.93 9.82 -4.10
N ARG A 34 13.63 10.52 -3.00
CA ARG A 34 13.93 11.94 -2.81
C ARG A 34 15.44 12.20 -2.82
N GLN A 35 16.23 11.29 -2.26
CA GLN A 35 17.69 11.37 -2.20
C GLN A 35 18.35 10.85 -3.49
N ASP A 36 17.89 9.73 -4.02
CA ASP A 36 18.36 9.13 -5.27
C ASP A 36 17.19 8.54 -6.08
N LYS A 37 16.94 9.12 -7.26
CA LYS A 37 15.87 8.67 -8.17
C LYS A 37 16.07 7.24 -8.70
N ASN A 38 17.28 6.69 -8.63
CA ASN A 38 17.59 5.33 -9.04
C ASN A 38 17.70 4.36 -7.85
N SER A 39 17.30 4.80 -6.65
CA SER A 39 17.37 3.99 -5.44
C SER A 39 16.60 2.67 -5.63
N ARG A 40 17.22 1.58 -5.19
CA ARG A 40 16.64 0.23 -5.22
C ARG A 40 16.26 -0.17 -3.81
N VAL A 41 14.96 -0.21 -3.54
CA VAL A 41 14.40 -0.42 -2.20
C VAL A 41 13.39 -1.57 -2.23
N ALA A 42 13.46 -2.44 -1.23
CA ALA A 42 12.52 -3.53 -0.99
C ALA A 42 12.31 -3.62 0.53
N VAL A 43 11.51 -2.70 1.06
CA VAL A 43 11.29 -2.54 2.51
C VAL A 43 9.98 -3.18 2.89
N GLU A 44 10.03 -4.01 3.93
CA GLU A 44 8.89 -4.72 4.50
C GLU A 44 8.68 -4.25 5.94
N THR A 45 7.42 -4.04 6.33
CA THR A 45 7.02 -3.66 7.69
C THR A 45 6.05 -4.71 8.22
N SER A 46 6.21 -5.11 9.49
CA SER A 46 5.35 -6.11 10.15
C SER A 46 5.00 -5.69 11.57
N THR A 47 3.86 -6.20 12.07
CA THR A 47 3.37 -5.95 13.43
C THR A 47 3.96 -6.89 14.46
#